data_AF-A0A1V0UVY2-F1
#
_entry.id   AF-A0A1V0UVY2-F1
#
_cell.length_a   1.000
_cell.length_b   1.000
_cell.length_c   1.000
_cell.angle_alpha   90.00
_cell.angle_beta   90.00
_cell.angle_gamma   90.00
#
_symmetry.space_group_name_H-M   'P 1'
#
loop_
_entity.id
_entity.type
_entity.pdbx_description
1 polymer ?
#
loop_
_entity_poly.entity_id
_entity_poly.type
_entity_poly.pdbx_seq_one_letter_code
_entity_poly.pdbx_strand_id
1 'polypeptide(L)' 'MEKRNRYTSEFKTKVVLEVLRKEQTVNEITARYELSPVMISRWKA' A
#
# COMPACT_ATOMS: atom_id res chain seq x y z
N MET A 1 3.68 0.85 -23.41
CA MET A 1 4.51 1.31 -22.28
C MET A 1 3.60 1.46 -21.07
N GLU A 2 3.63 0.48 -20.16
CA GLU A 2 2.81 0.55 -18.94
C GLU A 2 3.31 1.70 -18.07
N LYS A 3 2.46 2.71 -17.88
CA LYS A 3 2.71 3.82 -16.93
C LYS A 3 2.78 3.20 -15.54
N ARG A 4 3.98 2.85 -15.12
CA ARG A 4 4.23 2.37 -13.77
C ARG A 4 3.96 3.52 -12.83
N ASN A 5 2.84 3.49 -12.12
CA ASN A 5 2.53 4.46 -11.07
C ASN A 5 3.72 4.50 -10.11
N ARG A 6 4.48 5.60 -10.14
CA ARG A 6 5.60 5.82 -9.23
C ARG A 6 5.03 6.33 -7.92
N TYR A 7 4.75 5.41 -7.00
CA TYR A 7 4.45 5.77 -5.62
C TYR A 7 5.73 6.29 -4.95
N THR A 8 5.64 7.46 -4.32
CA THR A 8 6.74 8.03 -3.53
C THR A 8 7.02 7.15 -2.31
N SER A 9 8.25 7.20 -1.81
CA SER A 9 8.62 6.45 -0.60
C SER A 9 7.75 6.83 0.60
N GLU A 10 7.40 8.11 0.74
CA GLU A 10 6.50 8.60 1.78
C GLU A 10 5.11 7.95 1.72
N PHE A 11 4.54 7.82 0.52
CA PHE A 11 3.23 7.18 0.34
C PHE A 11 3.27 5.70 0.73
N LYS A 12 4.31 4.97 0.29
CA LYS A 12 4.48 3.56 0.65
C LYS A 12 4.63 3.38 2.16
N THR A 13 5.44 4.22 2.81
CA THR A 13 5.64 4.20 4.25
C THR A 13 4.34 4.47 5.00
N LYS A 14 3.54 5.46 4.57
CA LYS A 14 2.23 5.74 5.17
C LYS A 14 1.32 4.52 5.11
N VAL A 15 1.20 3.90 3.93
CA VAL A 15 0.37 2.71 3.72
C VAL A 15 0.85 1.54 4.59
N VAL A 16 2.16 1.27 4.64
CA VAL A 16 2.73 0.20 5.47
C VAL A 16 2.49 0.45 6.96
N LEU A 17 2.64 1.70 7.42
CA LEU A 17 2.37 2.09 8.80
C LEU A 17 0.90 1.87 9.18
N GLU A 18 -0.06 2.25 8.34
CA GLU A 18 -1.49 1.99 8.61
C GLU A 18 -1.79 0.50 8.73
N VAL A 19 -1.18 -0.34 7.88
CA VAL A 19 -1.33 -1.80 7.99
C VAL A 19 -0.71 -2.32 9.29
N LEU A 20 0.44 -1.77 9.72
CA LEU A 20 1.10 -2.18 10.96
C LEU A 20 0.34 -1.75 12.22
N ARG A 21 -0.37 -0.61 12.16
CA ARG A 21 -1.22 -0.14 13.26
C ARG A 21 -2.46 -1.02 13.49
N LYS A 22 -2.78 -1.93 12.56
CA LYS A 22 -3.94 -2.83 12.61
C LYS A 22 -5.29 -2.12 12.77
N GLU A 23 -5.34 -0.81 12.54
CA GLU A 23 -6.58 -0.02 12.57
C GLU A 23 -7.49 -0.40 11.41
N GLN A 24 -6.91 -0.87 10.29
CA GLN A 24 -7.63 -1.32 9.11
C GLN A 24 -6.95 -2.55 8.52
N THR A 25 -7.72 -3.44 7.91
CA THR A 25 -7.18 -4.59 7.21
C THR A 25 -6.45 -4.18 5.93
N VAL A 26 -5.52 -5.01 5.48
CA VAL A 26 -4.84 -4.81 4.18
C VAL A 26 -5.86 -4.58 3.07
N ASN A 27 -6.96 -5.34 3.08
CA ASN A 27 -8.02 -5.25 2.07
C ASN A 27 -8.72 -3.88 2.06
N GLU A 28 -9.01 -3.31 3.23
CA GLU A 28 -9.65 -2.01 3.34
C GLU A 28 -8.72 -0.87 2.89
N ILE A 29 -7.45 -0.95 3.27
CA ILE A 29 -6.44 0.03 2.87
C ILE A 29 -6.22 -0.05 1.35
N THR A 30 -6.17 -1.26 0.79
CA THR A 30 -6.07 -1.44 -0.66
C THR A 30 -7.28 -0.94 -1.41
N ALA A 31 -8.49 -1.14 -0.86
CA ALA A 31 -9.71 -0.62 -1.47
C ALA A 31 -9.76 0.91 -1.43
N ARG A 32 -9.33 1.53 -0.32
CA ARG A 32 -9.30 3.00 -0.17
C ARG A 32 -8.32 3.67 -1.14
N TYR A 33 -7.14 3.06 -1.34
CA TYR A 33 -6.08 3.64 -2.17
C TYR A 33 -6.04 3.05 -3.59
N GLU A 34 -7.01 2.22 -3.95
CA GLU A 34 -7.07 1.47 -5.22
C GLU A 34 -5.75 0.72 -5.52
N LEU A 35 -5.16 0.17 -4.46
CA LEU A 35 -3.92 -0.60 -4.53
C LEU A 35 -4.22 -2.09 -4.62
N SER A 36 -3.26 -2.86 -5.10
CA SER A 36 -3.32 -4.32 -4.98
C SER A 36 -2.67 -4.77 -3.66
N PRO A 37 -3.26 -5.72 -2.91
CA PRO A 37 -2.66 -6.25 -1.67
C PRO A 37 -1.28 -6.87 -1.90
N VAL A 38 -1.04 -7.43 -3.09
CA VAL A 38 0.28 -7.94 -3.51
C VAL A 38 1.33 -6.83 -3.48
N MET A 39 0.94 -5.59 -3.81
CA MET A 39 1.84 -4.44 -3.84
C MET A 39 2.23 -4.01 -2.41
N ILE A 40 1.29 -4.08 -1.46
CA ILE A 40 1.57 -3.83 -0.04
C ILE A 40 2.49 -4.91 0.53
N SER A 41 2.24 -6.20 0.23
CA SER A 41 3.13 -7.28 0.65
C SER A 41 4.57 -7.08 0.13
N ARG A 42 4.73 -6.56 -1.10
CA ARG A 42 6.05 -6.21 -1.66
C ARG A 42 6.70 -4.99 -1.00
N TRP A 43 5.94 -4.09 -0.37
CA TRP A 43 6.51 -2.95 0.37
C TRP A 43 6.88 -3.29 1.81
N LYS A 44 6.34 -4.41 2.33
CA LYS A 44 6.70 -4.95 3.64
C LYS A 44 7.96 -5.83 3.62
N ALA A 45 8.28 -6.41 2.46
CA ALA A 45 9.50 -7.19 2.25
C ALA A 45 10.72 -6.27 2.14
#